data_AF-A0A9D2J067-F1
#
_entry.id   AF-A0A9D2J067-F1
#
_cell.length_a   1.000
_cell.length_b   1.000
_cell.length_c   1.000
_cell.angle_alpha   90.00
_cell.angle_beta   90.00
_cell.angle_gamma   90.00
#
_symmetry.space_group_name_H-M   'P 1'
#
loop_
_entity.id
_entity.type
_entity.pdbx_description
1 polymer ?
#
loop_
_entity_poly.entity_id
_entity_poly.type
_entity_poly.pdbx_seq_one_letter_code
_entity_poly.pdbx_strand_id
1 'polypeptide(L)'
;MRIFISHATKNREVVLRFAEFLERVSSEVEVFCSSEKGSIPVGKNFVQTIFDELNNSDLFIPMISKEYYESKFCMMELGVAYSYLYNRYSSQGEDYIFPFAIPPIQKGHALSGTPMANIQTGSISDEADIHSFLEYLSSEKGV
;
A
#
# COMPACT_ATOMS: atom_id res chain seq x y z
N MET A 1 -12.07 1.27 -7.18
CA MET A 1 -10.89 1.81 -6.47
C MET A 1 -9.71 0.92 -6.77
N ARG A 2 -8.63 1.49 -7.31
CA ARG A 2 -7.37 0.80 -7.63
C ARG A 2 -6.39 0.99 -6.48
N ILE A 3 -5.98 -0.09 -5.84
CA ILE A 3 -5.04 -0.09 -4.72
C ILE A 3 -3.68 -0.58 -5.20
N PHE A 4 -2.61 0.16 -4.92
CA PHE A 4 -1.24 -0.33 -5.09
C PHE A 4 -0.69 -0.83 -3.75
N ILE A 5 -0.28 -2.09 -3.68
CA ILE A 5 0.38 -2.64 -2.48
C ILE A 5 1.89 -2.80 -2.70
N SER A 6 2.67 -1.94 -2.03
CA SER A 6 4.12 -2.01 -1.99
C SER A 6 4.57 -2.89 -0.83
N HIS A 7 5.50 -3.83 -1.08
CA HIS A 7 6.02 -4.73 -0.05
C HIS A 7 7.40 -5.26 -0.39
N ALA A 8 8.15 -5.69 0.63
CA ALA A 8 9.38 -6.46 0.39
C ALA A 8 9.06 -7.89 -0.03
N THR A 9 9.86 -8.45 -0.95
CA THR A 9 9.67 -9.81 -1.49
C THR A 9 9.55 -10.89 -0.41
N LYS A 10 10.24 -10.73 0.73
CA LYS A 10 10.17 -11.66 1.87
C LYS A 10 8.80 -11.67 2.56
N ASN A 11 7.99 -10.63 2.40
CA ASN A 11 6.63 -10.56 2.93
C ASN A 11 5.55 -10.98 1.90
N ARG A 12 5.96 -11.56 0.77
CA ARG A 12 5.05 -11.96 -0.33
C ARG A 12 3.82 -12.73 0.15
N GLU A 13 3.99 -13.75 0.98
CA GLU A 13 2.88 -14.63 1.35
C GLU A 13 1.77 -13.88 2.11
N VAL A 14 2.13 -13.10 3.12
CA VAL A 14 1.16 -12.33 3.91
C VAL A 14 0.48 -11.26 3.05
N VAL A 15 1.23 -10.63 2.14
CA VAL A 15 0.72 -9.57 1.28
C VAL A 15 -0.24 -10.10 0.22
N LEU A 16 0.05 -11.25 -0.39
CA LEU A 16 -0.87 -11.87 -1.34
C LEU A 16 -2.19 -12.29 -0.69
N ARG A 17 -2.14 -12.84 0.54
CA ARG A 17 -3.37 -13.14 1.30
C ARG A 17 -4.17 -11.89 1.62
N PHE A 18 -3.48 -10.78 1.92
CA PHE A 18 -4.14 -9.50 2.18
C PHE A 18 -4.77 -8.93 0.91
N ALA A 19 -4.06 -8.94 -0.23
CA ALA A 19 -4.60 -8.54 -1.53
C ALA A 19 -5.87 -9.34 -1.89
N GLU A 20 -5.79 -10.68 -1.85
CA GLU A 20 -6.93 -11.56 -2.11
C GLU A 20 -8.10 -11.29 -1.15
N PHE A 21 -7.83 -10.94 0.10
CA PHE A 21 -8.85 -10.58 1.07
C PHE A 21 -9.57 -9.28 0.67
N LEU A 22 -8.85 -8.23 0.30
CA LEU A 22 -9.45 -6.96 -0.10
C LEU A 22 -10.37 -7.10 -1.32
N GLU A 23 -9.92 -7.84 -2.34
CA GLU A 23 -10.72 -8.10 -3.54
C GLU A 23 -11.96 -8.96 -3.26
N ARG A 24 -11.92 -9.82 -2.23
CA ARG A 24 -13.09 -10.60 -1.79
C ARG A 24 -14.09 -9.77 -0.98
N VAL A 25 -13.62 -8.77 -0.23
CA VAL A 25 -14.50 -7.89 0.54
C VAL A 25 -15.31 -6.99 -0.39
N SER A 26 -14.77 -6.59 -1.54
CA SER A 26 -15.46 -5.72 -2.49
C SER A 26 -15.02 -5.96 -3.93
N SER A 27 -15.98 -6.27 -4.81
CA SER A 27 -15.74 -6.43 -6.25
C SER A 27 -15.31 -5.15 -6.98
N GLU A 28 -15.42 -3.99 -6.34
CA GLU A 28 -14.96 -2.70 -6.88
C GLU A 28 -13.52 -2.37 -6.51
N VAL A 29 -12.88 -3.20 -5.68
CA VAL A 29 -11.46 -3.08 -5.35
C VAL A 29 -10.68 -3.91 -6.36
N GLU A 30 -9.74 -3.25 -7.01
CA GLU A 30 -8.72 -3.89 -7.85
C GLU A 30 -7.38 -3.67 -7.16
N VAL A 31 -6.65 -4.75 -6.87
CA VAL A 31 -5.34 -4.66 -6.23
C VAL A 31 -4.25 -4.87 -7.28
N PHE A 32 -3.30 -3.94 -7.34
CA PHE A 32 -2.01 -4.19 -7.98
C PHE A 32 -0.98 -4.58 -6.93
N CYS A 33 -0.45 -5.80 -7.07
CA CYS A 33 0.71 -6.27 -6.31
C CYS A 33 1.75 -6.89 -7.26
N SER A 34 2.97 -6.36 -7.29
CA SER A 34 4.03 -6.86 -8.19
C SER A 34 4.44 -8.31 -7.94
N SER A 35 4.09 -8.87 -6.77
CA SER A 35 4.27 -10.29 -6.48
C SER A 35 3.21 -11.19 -7.11
N GLU A 36 2.05 -10.67 -7.50
CA GLU A 36 1.02 -11.48 -8.14
C GLU A 36 1.51 -12.05 -9.46
N LYS A 37 1.11 -13.29 -9.74
CA LYS A 37 1.59 -14.00 -10.92
C LYS A 37 0.99 -13.36 -12.17
N GLY A 38 1.84 -12.82 -13.02
CA GLY A 38 1.41 -12.17 -14.26
C GLY A 38 1.05 -10.69 -14.11
N SER A 39 1.24 -10.09 -12.93
CA SER A 39 1.08 -8.65 -12.71
C SER A 39 1.92 -7.81 -13.67
N ILE A 40 3.11 -8.31 -14.03
CA ILE A 40 4.01 -7.70 -15.00
C ILE A 40 4.28 -8.73 -16.12
N PRO A 41 3.76 -8.50 -17.34
CA PRO A 41 3.95 -9.43 -18.45
C PRO A 41 5.41 -9.59 -18.86
N VAL A 42 5.77 -10.80 -19.31
CA VAL A 42 7.12 -11.08 -19.83
C VAL A 42 7.45 -10.14 -21.00
N GLY A 43 8.63 -9.53 -20.96
CA GLY A 43 9.09 -8.58 -21.98
C GLY A 43 8.67 -7.12 -21.75
N LYS A 44 7.93 -6.82 -20.67
CA LYS A 44 7.63 -5.44 -20.26
C LYS A 44 8.74 -4.87 -19.38
N ASN A 45 8.90 -3.54 -19.43
CA ASN A 45 9.79 -2.82 -18.53
C ASN A 45 9.16 -2.77 -17.13
N PHE A 46 9.66 -3.61 -16.24
CA PHE A 46 9.22 -3.74 -14.85
C PHE A 46 9.11 -2.39 -14.11
N VAL A 47 10.13 -1.53 -14.24
CA VAL A 47 10.18 -0.25 -13.52
C VAL A 47 9.11 0.69 -14.03
N GLN A 48 8.95 0.76 -15.36
CA GLN A 48 7.93 1.60 -15.97
C GLN A 48 6.53 1.13 -15.59
N THR A 49 6.26 -0.19 -15.67
CA THR A 49 4.97 -0.74 -15.27
C THR A 49 4.64 -0.38 -13.82
N ILE A 50 5.59 -0.51 -12.89
CA ILE A 50 5.33 -0.16 -11.48
C ILE A 50 5.00 1.31 -11.28
N PHE A 51 5.73 2.22 -11.93
CA PHE A 51 5.45 3.65 -11.79
C PHE A 51 4.15 4.06 -12.48
N ASP A 52 3.81 3.43 -13.61
CA ASP A 52 2.53 3.64 -14.27
C ASP A 52 1.37 3.15 -13.38
N GLU A 53 1.51 1.96 -12.78
CA GLU A 53 0.52 1.39 -11.86
C GLU A 53 0.32 2.25 -10.60
N LEU A 54 1.41 2.72 -10.03
CA LEU A 54 1.40 3.61 -8.86
C LEU A 54 0.84 4.99 -9.19
N ASN A 55 1.09 5.53 -10.38
CA ASN A 55 0.49 6.79 -10.82
C ASN A 55 -1.03 6.68 -11.08
N ASN A 56 -1.51 5.49 -11.43
CA ASN A 56 -2.92 5.23 -11.73
C ASN A 56 -3.69 4.66 -10.52
N SER A 57 -3.05 4.43 -9.37
CA SER A 57 -3.73 3.96 -8.16
C SER A 57 -4.41 5.11 -7.42
N ASP A 58 -5.58 4.83 -6.86
CA ASP A 58 -6.32 5.74 -5.98
C ASP A 58 -5.74 5.71 -4.56
N LEU A 59 -5.20 4.57 -4.14
CA LEU A 59 -4.69 4.34 -2.80
C LEU A 59 -3.35 3.58 -2.83
N PHE A 60 -2.38 4.06 -2.05
CA PHE A 60 -1.10 3.37 -1.85
C PHE A 60 -1.01 2.75 -0.46
N ILE A 61 -0.73 1.45 -0.41
CA ILE A 61 -0.57 0.68 0.83
C ILE A 61 0.88 0.18 0.92
N PRO A 62 1.75 0.84 1.70
CA PRO A 62 3.05 0.30 2.02
C PRO A 62 2.97 -0.68 3.19
N MET A 63 3.42 -1.92 2.95
CA MET A 63 3.51 -2.99 3.92
C MET A 63 4.86 -2.94 4.64
N ILE A 64 4.93 -2.08 5.66
CA ILE A 64 6.16 -1.71 6.34
C ILE A 64 6.67 -2.84 7.22
N SER A 65 7.82 -3.37 6.85
CA SER A 65 8.57 -4.40 7.59
C SER A 65 10.05 -3.99 7.69
N LYS A 66 10.86 -4.77 8.39
CA LYS A 66 12.31 -4.55 8.41
C LYS A 66 12.88 -4.68 6.98
N GLU A 67 12.41 -5.68 6.26
CA GLU A 67 12.81 -6.00 4.90
C GLU A 67 12.37 -4.91 3.91
N TYR A 68 11.26 -4.22 4.18
CA TYR A 68 10.81 -3.06 3.40
C TYR A 68 11.86 -1.97 3.39
N TYR A 69 12.39 -1.62 4.57
CA TYR A 69 13.45 -0.62 4.71
C TYR A 69 14.80 -1.06 4.14
N GLU A 70 15.10 -2.37 4.15
CA GLU A 70 16.27 -2.93 3.50
C GLU A 70 16.15 -2.92 1.95
N SER A 71 14.92 -2.89 1.44
CA SER A 71 14.64 -2.84 0.01
C SER A 71 14.72 -1.42 -0.53
N LYS A 72 15.83 -1.13 -1.23
CA LYS A 72 16.00 0.15 -1.96
C LYS A 72 14.82 0.45 -2.90
N PHE A 73 14.27 -0.59 -3.52
CA PHE A 73 13.17 -0.43 -4.46
C PHE A 73 11.86 -0.04 -3.76
N CYS A 74 11.51 -0.70 -2.65
CA CYS A 74 10.35 -0.33 -1.84
C CYS A 74 10.46 1.11 -1.32
N MET A 75 11.66 1.51 -0.88
CA MET A 75 11.88 2.90 -0.45
C MET A 75 11.73 3.92 -1.59
N MET A 76 12.10 3.56 -2.82
CA MET A 76 11.83 4.38 -3.99
C MET A 76 10.33 4.46 -4.29
N GLU A 77 9.60 3.34 -4.26
CA GLU A 77 8.14 3.31 -4.42
C GLU A 77 7.45 4.20 -3.38
N LEU A 78 7.83 4.09 -2.10
CA LEU A 78 7.30 4.93 -1.01
C LEU A 78 7.50 6.43 -1.29
N GLY A 79 8.70 6.82 -1.73
CA GLY A 79 8.99 8.22 -2.06
C GLY A 79 8.23 8.73 -3.29
N VAL A 80 8.07 7.88 -4.32
CA VAL A 80 7.30 8.22 -5.53
C VAL A 80 5.82 8.34 -5.19
N ALA A 81 5.25 7.39 -4.43
CA ALA A 81 3.87 7.43 -3.98
C ALA A 81 3.59 8.70 -3.18
N TYR A 82 4.45 9.01 -2.21
CA TYR A 82 4.36 10.26 -1.46
C TYR A 82 4.34 11.48 -2.39
N SER A 83 5.24 11.55 -3.37
CA SER A 83 5.29 12.68 -4.31
C SER A 83 4.05 12.77 -5.21
N TYR A 84 3.62 11.67 -5.83
CA TYR A 84 2.52 11.67 -6.79
C TYR A 84 1.19 11.95 -6.10
N LEU A 85 0.96 11.29 -4.97
CA LEU A 85 -0.33 11.33 -4.29
C LEU A 85 -0.47 12.57 -3.41
N TYR A 86 0.61 13.05 -2.77
CA TYR A 86 0.59 14.35 -2.06
C TYR A 86 0.13 15.47 -2.98
N ASN A 87 0.71 15.56 -4.19
CA ASN A 87 0.33 16.60 -5.15
C ASN A 87 -1.12 16.48 -5.63
N ARG A 88 -1.68 15.27 -5.65
CA ARG A 88 -3.02 14.99 -6.16
C ARG A 88 -4.12 15.18 -5.10
N TYR A 89 -3.83 14.81 -3.85
CA TYR A 89 -4.83 14.67 -2.79
C TYR A 89 -4.65 15.63 -1.60
N SER A 90 -3.49 16.27 -1.42
CA SER A 90 -3.30 17.23 -0.30
C SER A 90 -4.23 18.45 -0.34
N SER A 91 -4.83 18.78 -1.47
CA SER A 91 -5.82 19.86 -1.58
C SER A 91 -7.24 19.43 -1.18
N GLN A 92 -7.51 18.13 -1.06
CA GLN A 92 -8.84 17.57 -0.81
C GLN A 92 -8.99 16.87 0.54
N GLY A 93 -7.88 16.66 1.27
CA GLY A 93 -7.91 16.06 2.60
C GLY A 93 -8.16 14.55 2.60
N GLU A 94 -8.00 13.89 1.45
CA GLU A 94 -8.24 12.45 1.27
C GLU A 94 -7.06 11.61 1.78
N ASP A 95 -7.36 10.41 2.28
CA ASP A 95 -6.38 9.45 2.81
C ASP A 95 -5.74 8.66 1.64
N TYR A 96 -4.69 9.22 1.05
CA TYR A 96 -4.03 8.67 -0.14
C TYR A 96 -2.95 7.61 0.16
N ILE A 97 -2.48 7.50 1.41
CA ILE A 97 -1.56 6.46 1.88
C ILE A 97 -2.13 5.81 3.12
N PHE A 98 -2.28 4.48 3.09
CA PHE A 98 -2.73 3.68 4.24
C PHE A 98 -1.67 2.66 4.63
N PRO A 99 -0.73 2.99 5.53
CA PRO A 99 0.39 2.14 5.87
C PRO A 99 -0.01 1.03 6.86
N PHE A 100 0.54 -0.18 6.66
CA PHE A 100 0.43 -1.28 7.62
C PHE A 100 1.80 -1.78 8.05
N ALA A 101 2.00 -1.89 9.36
CA ALA A 101 3.18 -2.50 9.96
C ALA A 101 3.04 -4.03 10.00
N ILE A 102 4.09 -4.71 9.56
CA ILE A 102 4.29 -6.16 9.72
C ILE A 102 5.22 -6.40 10.91
N PRO A 103 4.82 -7.23 11.90
CA PRO A 103 5.67 -7.60 13.02
C PRO A 103 7.05 -8.13 12.57
N PRO A 104 8.13 -7.83 13.33
CA PRO A 104 8.14 -7.21 14.65
C PRO A 104 8.13 -5.68 14.66
N ILE A 105 7.98 -5.01 13.51
CA ILE A 105 7.85 -3.55 13.49
C ILE A 105 6.53 -3.17 14.18
N GLN A 106 6.62 -2.29 15.17
CA GLN A 106 5.48 -1.72 15.84
C GLN A 106 4.92 -0.55 15.04
N LYS A 107 3.59 -0.39 15.02
CA LYS A 107 2.92 0.65 14.23
C LYS A 107 3.43 2.07 14.49
N GLY A 108 3.72 2.43 15.75
CA GLY A 108 4.28 3.74 16.11
C GLY A 108 5.72 4.00 15.62
N HIS A 109 6.45 2.95 15.24
CA HIS A 109 7.81 3.06 14.69
C HIS A 109 7.85 2.89 13.17
N ALA A 110 6.76 2.45 12.57
CA ALA A 110 6.74 2.01 11.18
C ALA A 110 7.21 3.10 10.22
N LEU A 111 6.73 4.34 10.35
CA LEU A 111 7.16 5.46 9.50
C LEU A 111 8.10 6.44 10.19
N SER A 112 8.66 6.05 11.34
CA SER A 112 9.52 6.93 12.14
C SER A 112 10.75 7.38 11.35
N GLY A 113 11.09 8.66 11.44
CA GLY A 113 12.22 9.25 10.71
C GLY A 113 11.99 9.48 9.22
N THR A 114 10.77 9.24 8.70
CA THR A 114 10.37 9.60 7.34
C THR A 114 9.53 10.90 7.33
N PRO A 115 9.42 11.59 6.17
CA PRO A 115 8.48 12.70 6.02
C PRO A 115 7.00 12.35 6.27
N MET A 116 6.67 11.05 6.29
CA MET A 116 5.33 10.51 6.50
C MET A 116 5.08 10.10 7.97
N ALA A 117 5.94 10.50 8.92
CA ALA A 117 5.79 10.16 10.33
C ALA A 117 4.51 10.73 10.99
N ASN A 118 3.82 11.65 10.33
CA ASN A 118 2.53 12.19 10.73
C ASN A 118 1.33 11.32 10.29
N ILE A 119 1.54 10.31 9.45
CA ILE A 119 0.50 9.37 9.00
C ILE A 119 0.36 8.24 10.02
N GLN A 120 -0.86 7.99 10.49
CA GLN A 120 -1.11 6.85 11.38
C GLN A 120 -0.91 5.54 10.62
N THR A 121 -0.22 4.60 11.26
CA THR A 121 0.02 3.27 10.70
C THR A 121 -0.86 2.25 11.41
N GLY A 122 -1.55 1.40 10.64
CA GLY A 122 -2.20 0.21 11.17
C GLY A 122 -1.22 -0.94 11.37
N SER A 123 -1.62 -1.99 12.06
CA SER A 123 -0.90 -3.26 12.09
C SER A 123 -1.71 -4.33 11.37
N ILE A 124 -1.05 -5.11 10.50
CA ILE A 124 -1.75 -6.21 9.79
C ILE A 124 -2.22 -7.33 10.74
N SER A 125 -1.69 -7.37 11.97
CA SER A 125 -2.06 -8.32 13.01
C SER A 125 -3.05 -7.78 14.04
N ASP A 126 -3.52 -6.54 13.88
CA ASP A 126 -4.47 -5.89 14.79
C ASP A 126 -5.86 -5.83 14.12
N GLU A 127 -6.83 -6.54 14.69
CA GLU A 127 -8.19 -6.65 14.13
C GLU A 127 -8.90 -5.29 14.07
N ALA A 128 -8.67 -4.41 15.05
CA ALA A 128 -9.30 -3.09 15.06
C ALA A 128 -8.75 -2.20 13.94
N ASP A 129 -7.45 -2.28 13.67
CA ASP A 129 -6.83 -1.53 12.57
C ASP A 129 -7.34 -2.05 11.21
N ILE A 130 -7.49 -3.37 11.03
CA ILE A 130 -8.09 -3.94 9.81
C ILE A 130 -9.55 -3.52 9.66
N HIS A 131 -10.35 -3.58 10.72
CA HIS A 131 -11.76 -3.17 10.69
C HIS A 131 -11.90 -1.70 10.28
N SER A 132 -11.12 -0.80 10.90
CA SER A 132 -11.13 0.62 10.58
C SER A 132 -10.77 0.87 9.10
N PHE A 133 -9.81 0.11 8.56
CA PHE A 133 -9.50 0.19 7.13
C PHE A 133 -10.66 -0.24 6.23
N LEU A 134 -11.36 -1.32 6.58
CA LEU A 134 -12.53 -1.77 5.81
C LEU A 134 -13.70 -0.78 5.86
N GLU A 135 -13.89 -0.10 7.00
CA GLU A 135 -14.85 1.01 7.12
C GLU A 135 -14.49 2.15 6.17
N TYR A 136 -13.21 2.56 6.14
CA TYR A 136 -12.71 3.57 5.19
C TYR A 136 -12.99 3.17 3.73
N LEU A 137 -12.67 1.93 3.35
CA LEU A 137 -12.95 1.41 2.01
C LEU A 137 -14.45 1.39 1.66
N SER A 138 -15.32 1.38 2.67
CA SER A 138 -16.77 1.41 2.50
C SER A 138 -17.33 2.84 2.45
N SER A 139 -16.73 3.79 3.18
CA SER A 139 -17.19 5.18 3.25
C SER A 139 -16.80 6.03 2.04
N GLU A 140 -15.63 5.79 1.46
CA GLU A 140 -15.17 6.43 0.20
C GLU A 140 -16.10 6.12 -0.99
N LYS A 141 -17.01 5.15 -0.85
CA LYS A 141 -17.96 4.76 -1.89
C LYS A 141 -19.20 5.65 -2.01
N GLY A 142 -19.40 6.61 -1.10
CA GLY A 142 -20.57 7.49 -1.15
C GLY A 142 -21.90 6.72 -1.30
N VAL A 143 -22.11 5.68 -0.47
CA VAL A 143 -23.41 5.00 -0.34
C VAL A 143 -24.23 5.67 0.76
#